data_AF-V5X9V0-F1
#
_entry.id   AF-V5X9V0-F1
#
_cell.length_a   1.000
_cell.length_b   1.000
_cell.length_c   1.000
_cell.angle_alpha   90.00
_cell.angle_beta   90.00
_cell.angle_gamma   90.00
#
_symmetry.space_group_name_H-M   'P 1'
#
loop_
_entity.id
_entity.type
_entity.pdbx_description
1 polymer ?
#
loop_
_entity_poly.entity_id
_entity_poly.type
_entity_poly.pdbx_seq_one_letter_code
_entity_poly.pdbx_strand_id
1 'polypeptide(L)'
;MAVRYAAGVVLAAGAGTRFGMPKVLAAEGEWLAAAVDALHGGGCAEVLVVLGAAQVRVPAPACAVLAPDWAQGLSASLRAGLAAVSRYDVDFAVITVVDTPDVGADVVRRVLDAAATSTSGLARAVFGGRPGHPVVIAGRHWPALTEQLDGDVGAGPFLRARDDVIAVECGDLATGADIDVPQREA
;
A
#
# COMPACT_ATOMS: atom_id res chain seq x y z
N MET A 1 -16.74 -13.83 16.91
CA MET A 1 -16.09 -12.81 16.06
C MET A 1 -16.08 -13.35 14.64
N ALA A 2 -16.53 -12.59 13.65
CA ALA A 2 -16.35 -12.97 12.26
C ALA A 2 -14.84 -13.08 11.98
N VAL A 3 -14.41 -14.12 11.28
CA VAL A 3 -13.07 -14.18 10.71
C VAL A 3 -12.98 -13.04 9.69
N ARG A 4 -11.90 -12.25 9.74
CA ARG A 4 -11.73 -11.06 8.90
C ARG A 4 -10.55 -11.31 7.97
N TYR A 5 -10.77 -11.13 6.68
CA TYR A 5 -9.75 -11.40 5.67
C TYR A 5 -9.28 -10.09 5.03
N ALA A 6 -7.97 -9.96 4.84
CA ALA A 6 -7.36 -8.79 4.24
C ALA A 6 -6.44 -9.22 3.09
N ALA A 7 -6.45 -8.43 2.02
CA ALA A 7 -5.46 -8.51 0.95
C ALA A 7 -4.52 -7.29 1.01
N GLY A 8 -3.22 -7.55 0.93
CA GLY A 8 -2.19 -6.54 0.84
C GLY A 8 -1.93 -6.14 -0.60
N VAL A 9 -1.69 -4.86 -0.84
CA VAL A 9 -1.36 -4.30 -2.16
C VAL A 9 -0.11 -3.45 -2.03
N VAL A 10 0.96 -3.85 -2.72
CA VAL A 10 2.15 -3.03 -2.91
C VAL A 10 2.02 -2.27 -4.24
N LEU A 11 1.96 -0.95 -4.19
CA LEU A 11 1.98 -0.11 -5.39
C LEU A 11 3.43 0.11 -5.83
N ALA A 12 3.85 -0.57 -6.90
CA ALA A 12 5.24 -0.60 -7.38
C ALA A 12 5.37 -0.37 -8.90
N ALA A 13 4.34 0.19 -9.53
CA ALA A 13 4.25 0.27 -10.99
C ALA A 13 4.98 1.48 -11.61
N GLY A 14 5.37 2.46 -10.81
CA GLY A 14 5.95 3.71 -11.28
C GLY A 14 7.39 3.57 -11.81
N ALA A 15 7.75 4.44 -12.76
CA ALA A 15 9.10 4.50 -13.34
C ALA A 15 10.17 5.05 -12.38
N GLY A 16 9.77 5.59 -11.22
CA GLY A 16 10.70 6.16 -10.23
C GLY A 16 11.53 7.32 -10.79
N THR A 17 10.92 8.21 -11.57
CA THR A 17 11.62 9.29 -12.29
C THR A 17 12.48 10.18 -11.39
N ARG A 18 12.02 10.48 -10.17
CA ARG A 18 12.78 11.25 -9.16
C ARG A 18 13.94 10.44 -8.55
N PHE A 19 13.73 9.14 -8.40
CA PHE A 19 14.72 8.21 -7.87
C PHE A 19 15.76 7.83 -8.92
N GLY A 20 15.43 7.95 -10.21
CA GLY A 20 16.29 7.60 -11.35
C GLY A 20 16.09 6.19 -11.90
N MET A 21 15.30 5.35 -11.22
CA MET A 21 14.97 3.98 -11.65
C MET A 21 13.67 3.48 -10.99
N PRO A 22 13.01 2.44 -11.54
CA PRO A 22 11.87 1.80 -10.90
C PRO A 22 12.24 1.28 -9.50
N LYS A 23 11.59 1.81 -8.46
CA LYS A 23 11.92 1.51 -7.05
C LYS A 23 11.70 0.04 -6.67
N VAL A 24 10.94 -0.70 -7.46
CA VAL A 24 10.80 -2.16 -7.31
C VAL A 24 12.13 -2.92 -7.46
N LEU A 25 13.13 -2.30 -8.09
CA LEU A 25 14.49 -2.83 -8.27
C LEU A 25 15.49 -2.25 -7.25
N ALA A 26 15.05 -1.33 -6.37
CA ALA A 26 15.93 -0.69 -5.40
C ALA A 26 16.49 -1.70 -4.39
N ALA A 27 17.72 -1.46 -3.93
CA ALA A 27 18.45 -2.37 -3.04
C ALA A 27 18.40 -3.84 -3.54
N GLU A 28 18.61 -4.04 -4.84
CA GLU A 28 18.56 -5.37 -5.48
C GLU A 28 17.23 -6.14 -5.26
N GLY A 29 16.13 -5.42 -5.02
CA GLY A 29 14.80 -5.98 -4.77
C GLY A 29 14.46 -6.18 -3.29
N GLU A 30 15.36 -5.85 -2.36
CA GLU A 30 15.12 -5.98 -0.91
C GLU A 30 13.92 -5.16 -0.44
N TRP A 31 13.73 -3.96 -0.99
CA TRP A 31 12.58 -3.11 -0.61
C TRP A 31 11.24 -3.75 -0.99
N LEU A 32 11.19 -4.42 -2.14
CA LEU A 32 10.00 -5.18 -2.53
C LEU A 32 9.76 -6.36 -1.59
N ALA A 33 10.82 -7.11 -1.26
CA ALA A 33 10.73 -8.23 -0.34
C ALA A 33 10.23 -7.78 1.04
N ALA A 34 10.79 -6.69 1.58
CA ALA A 34 10.37 -6.11 2.86
C ALA A 34 8.89 -5.68 2.85
N ALA A 35 8.41 -5.05 1.77
CA ALA A 35 7.01 -4.66 1.66
C ALA A 35 6.06 -5.87 1.60
N VAL A 36 6.47 -6.94 0.91
CA VAL A 36 5.71 -8.20 0.83
C VAL A 36 5.67 -8.89 2.20
N ASP A 37 6.81 -8.98 2.88
CA ASP A 37 6.92 -9.58 4.21
C ASP A 37 6.13 -8.79 5.25
N ALA A 38 6.14 -7.46 5.18
CA ALA A 38 5.35 -6.60 6.05
C ALA A 38 3.85 -6.86 5.88
N LEU A 39 3.35 -6.94 4.65
CA LEU A 39 1.93 -7.21 4.40
C LEU A 39 1.53 -8.61 4.86
N HIS A 40 2.29 -9.63 4.46
CA HIS A 40 1.99 -11.01 4.79
C HIS A 40 2.07 -11.25 6.31
N GLY A 41 3.20 -10.88 6.92
CA GLY A 41 3.40 -11.00 8.37
C GLY A 41 2.45 -10.12 9.19
N GLY A 42 1.93 -9.04 8.60
CA GLY A 42 0.97 -8.13 9.20
C GLY A 42 -0.49 -8.60 9.18
N GLY A 43 -0.78 -9.73 8.54
CA GLY A 43 -2.12 -10.34 8.52
C GLY A 43 -2.85 -10.28 7.18
N CYS A 44 -2.17 -9.93 6.09
CA CYS A 44 -2.73 -10.07 4.75
C CYS A 44 -2.56 -11.52 4.26
N ALA A 45 -3.69 -12.21 4.05
CA ALA A 45 -3.68 -13.58 3.56
C ALA A 45 -3.19 -13.65 2.11
N GLU A 46 -3.58 -12.65 1.32
CA GLU A 46 -3.19 -12.47 -0.08
C GLU A 46 -2.30 -11.24 -0.18
N VAL A 47 -1.21 -11.31 -0.94
CA VAL A 47 -0.34 -10.16 -1.21
C VAL A 47 -0.20 -9.97 -2.71
N LEU A 48 -0.56 -8.78 -3.18
CA LEU A 48 -0.54 -8.40 -4.58
C LEU A 48 0.48 -7.29 -4.79
N VAL A 49 1.36 -7.45 -5.78
CA VAL A 49 2.33 -6.43 -6.17
C VAL A 49 1.92 -5.87 -7.52
N VAL A 50 1.55 -4.59 -7.55
CA VAL A 50 1.18 -3.90 -8.78
C VAL A 50 2.44 -3.43 -9.49
N LEU A 51 2.70 -4.00 -10.67
CA LEU A 51 3.85 -3.71 -11.52
C LEU A 51 3.44 -2.92 -12.77
N GLY A 52 4.41 -2.24 -13.38
CA GLY A 52 4.19 -1.35 -14.51
C GLY A 52 5.48 -1.13 -15.29
N ALA A 53 6.13 0.02 -15.06
CA ALA A 53 7.35 0.45 -15.75
C ALA A 53 8.48 -0.60 -15.73
N ALA A 54 8.58 -1.37 -14.65
CA ALA A 54 9.39 -2.57 -14.59
C ALA A 54 8.52 -3.78 -14.22
N GLN A 55 8.82 -4.91 -14.86
CA GLN A 55 8.27 -6.21 -14.52
C GLN A 55 9.38 -7.06 -13.91
N VAL A 56 9.17 -7.50 -12.68
CA VAL A 56 10.13 -8.30 -11.92
C VAL A 56 9.46 -9.58 -11.45
N ARG A 57 10.27 -10.58 -11.09
CA ARG A 57 9.76 -11.72 -10.32
C ARG A 57 9.40 -11.21 -8.92
N VAL A 58 8.14 -11.39 -8.53
CA VAL A 58 7.67 -11.06 -7.18
C VAL A 58 8.08 -12.18 -6.20
N PRO A 59 8.50 -11.84 -4.98
CA PRO A 59 8.83 -12.83 -3.96
C PRO A 59 7.55 -13.52 -3.45
N ALA A 60 7.64 -14.80 -3.12
CA ALA A 60 6.54 -15.52 -2.48
C ALA A 60 6.26 -14.93 -1.07
N PRO A 61 5.00 -14.91 -0.60
CA PRO A 61 3.81 -15.50 -1.22
C PRO A 61 3.09 -14.58 -2.23
N ALA A 62 3.69 -13.45 -2.62
CA ALA A 62 2.98 -12.46 -3.41
C ALA A 62 2.72 -12.87 -4.87
N CYS A 63 1.65 -12.32 -5.45
CA CYS A 63 1.30 -12.43 -6.86
C CYS A 63 1.48 -11.10 -7.58
N ALA A 64 1.95 -11.14 -8.83
CA ALA A 64 2.08 -9.96 -9.66
C ALA A 64 0.73 -9.54 -10.27
N VAL A 65 0.44 -8.25 -10.25
CA VAL A 65 -0.68 -7.61 -10.95
C VAL A 65 -0.08 -6.58 -11.90
N LEU A 66 -0.42 -6.66 -13.19
CA LEU A 66 0.07 -5.67 -14.16
C LEU A 66 -0.91 -4.49 -14.24
N ALA A 67 -0.40 -3.27 -14.08
CA ALA A 67 -1.10 -2.04 -14.43
C ALA A 67 -0.62 -1.60 -15.83
N PRO A 68 -1.31 -1.98 -16.92
CA PRO A 68 -0.88 -1.64 -18.28
C PRO A 68 -0.85 -0.11 -18.48
N ASP A 69 -1.77 0.60 -17.83
CA ASP A 69 -1.93 2.05 -17.90
C ASP A 69 -1.14 2.79 -16.82
N TRP A 70 -0.11 2.19 -16.22
CA TRP A 70 0.68 2.80 -15.14
C TRP A 70 1.18 4.21 -15.46
N ALA A 71 1.43 4.50 -16.74
CA ALA A 71 1.90 5.80 -17.22
C ALA A 71 0.86 6.92 -17.05
N GLN A 72 -0.41 6.60 -16.83
CA GLN A 72 -1.46 7.57 -16.50
C GLN A 72 -1.37 8.07 -15.05
N GLY A 73 -0.51 7.47 -14.22
CA GLY A 73 -0.21 7.93 -12.87
C GLY A 73 -0.59 6.94 -11.77
N LEU A 74 -0.50 7.41 -10.52
CA LEU A 74 -0.80 6.62 -9.32
C LEU A 74 -2.23 6.04 -9.34
N SER A 75 -3.18 6.77 -9.92
CA SER A 75 -4.58 6.35 -10.05
C SER A 75 -4.74 5.01 -10.78
N ALA A 76 -4.02 4.80 -11.89
CA ALA A 76 -4.09 3.59 -12.69
C ALA A 76 -3.55 2.37 -11.91
N SER A 77 -2.47 2.57 -11.17
CA SER A 77 -1.85 1.52 -10.35
C SER A 77 -2.77 1.11 -9.19
N LEU A 78 -3.34 2.09 -8.48
CA LEU A 78 -4.28 1.83 -7.39
C LEU A 78 -5.57 1.17 -7.90
N ARG A 79 -6.11 1.62 -9.04
CA ARG A 79 -7.27 0.99 -9.68
C ARG A 79 -7.01 -0.47 -10.05
N ALA A 80 -5.85 -0.77 -10.64
CA ALA A 80 -5.45 -2.14 -10.96
C ALA A 80 -5.33 -3.01 -9.70
N GLY A 81 -4.72 -2.49 -8.63
CA GLY A 81 -4.63 -3.17 -7.35
C GLY A 81 -5.99 -3.49 -6.74
N LEU A 82 -6.88 -2.50 -6.63
CA LEU A 82 -8.23 -2.70 -6.06
C LEU A 82 -9.10 -3.64 -6.92
N ALA A 83 -8.97 -3.58 -8.25
CA ALA A 83 -9.66 -4.49 -9.16
C ALA A 83 -9.16 -5.93 -9.01
N ALA A 84 -7.88 -6.14 -8.69
CA ALA A 84 -7.33 -7.46 -8.40
C ALA A 84 -7.77 -7.96 -7.02
N VAL A 85 -7.75 -7.10 -5.99
CA VAL A 85 -8.26 -7.43 -4.64
C VAL A 85 -9.73 -7.87 -4.69
N SER A 86 -10.56 -7.20 -5.49
CA SER A 86 -12.00 -7.50 -5.63
C SER A 86 -12.30 -8.91 -6.16
N ARG A 87 -11.29 -9.68 -6.59
CA ARG A 87 -11.42 -11.08 -7.02
C ARG A 87 -11.32 -12.08 -5.86
N TYR A 88 -10.92 -11.61 -4.69
CA TYR A 88 -10.78 -12.41 -3.48
C TYR A 88 -11.92 -12.10 -2.50
N ASP A 89 -12.27 -13.09 -1.68
CA ASP A 89 -13.26 -12.95 -0.61
C ASP A 89 -12.61 -12.30 0.62
N VAL A 90 -12.38 -10.98 0.54
CA VAL A 90 -11.71 -10.20 1.59
C VAL A 90 -12.48 -8.94 1.95
N ASP A 91 -12.41 -8.56 3.23
CA ASP A 91 -13.09 -7.40 3.78
C ASP A 91 -12.30 -6.11 3.60
N PHE A 92 -10.97 -6.21 3.54
CA PHE A 92 -10.05 -5.07 3.57
C PHE A 92 -8.96 -5.16 2.50
N ALA A 93 -8.63 -4.01 1.92
CA ALA A 93 -7.41 -3.81 1.18
C ALA A 93 -6.41 -3.04 2.06
N VAL A 94 -5.20 -3.56 2.22
CA VAL A 94 -4.09 -2.90 2.91
C VAL A 94 -3.09 -2.43 1.88
N ILE A 95 -3.01 -1.13 1.67
CA ILE A 95 -2.23 -0.52 0.58
C ILE A 95 -0.94 0.05 1.16
N THR A 96 0.19 -0.35 0.60
CA THR A 96 1.52 0.19 0.90
C THR A 96 2.30 0.49 -0.39
N VAL A 97 3.49 1.05 -0.22
CA VAL A 97 4.44 1.46 -1.27
C VAL A 97 5.81 0.85 -0.99
N VAL A 98 6.64 0.69 -2.03
CA VAL A 98 7.97 0.06 -1.90
C VAL A 98 9.03 0.97 -1.27
N ASP A 99 8.78 2.27 -1.17
CA ASP A 99 9.78 3.27 -0.76
C ASP A 99 9.76 3.59 0.73
N THR A 100 9.04 2.81 1.54
CA THR A 100 9.03 2.87 3.01
C THR A 100 9.59 1.57 3.61
N PRO A 101 10.86 1.21 3.35
CA PRO A 101 11.41 -0.11 3.67
C PRO A 101 11.50 -0.40 5.17
N ASP A 102 11.40 0.61 6.04
CA ASP A 102 11.39 0.44 7.50
C ASP A 102 9.99 0.10 8.07
N VAL A 103 8.94 0.19 7.25
CA VAL A 103 7.56 -0.13 7.66
C VAL A 103 7.34 -1.64 7.65
N GLY A 104 7.40 -2.25 8.83
CA GLY A 104 7.26 -3.70 9.02
C GLY A 104 5.86 -4.21 9.34
N ALA A 105 5.77 -5.52 9.56
CA ALA A 105 4.53 -6.25 9.85
C ALA A 105 3.76 -5.74 11.07
N ASP A 106 4.44 -5.25 12.11
CA ASP A 106 3.80 -4.72 13.31
C ASP A 106 3.00 -3.43 13.03
N VAL A 107 3.51 -2.58 12.13
CA VAL A 107 2.78 -1.40 11.65
C VAL A 107 1.53 -1.84 10.88
N VAL A 108 1.70 -2.76 9.94
CA VAL A 108 0.59 -3.29 9.13
C VAL A 108 -0.51 -3.86 10.01
N ARG A 109 -0.16 -4.72 10.96
CA ARG A 109 -1.12 -5.32 11.89
C ARG A 109 -1.85 -4.26 12.70
N ARG A 110 -1.12 -3.30 13.28
CA ARG A 110 -1.70 -2.24 14.12
C ARG A 110 -2.73 -1.41 13.36
N VAL A 111 -2.44 -1.05 12.10
CA VAL A 111 -3.37 -0.27 11.26
C VAL A 111 -4.57 -1.12 10.83
N LEU A 112 -4.34 -2.39 10.47
CA LEU A 112 -5.40 -3.32 10.09
C LEU A 112 -6.37 -3.57 11.25
N ASP A 113 -5.86 -3.80 12.47
CA ASP A 113 -6.68 -3.99 13.67
C ASP A 113 -7.52 -2.74 13.99
N ALA A 114 -6.96 -1.56 13.81
CA ALA A 114 -7.68 -0.29 13.99
C ALA A 114 -8.81 -0.12 12.97
N ALA A 115 -8.60 -0.45 11.70
CA ALA A 115 -9.66 -0.43 10.69
C ALA A 115 -10.72 -1.51 10.97
N ALA A 116 -10.30 -2.71 11.39
CA ALA A 116 -11.20 -3.81 11.68
C ALA A 116 -12.14 -3.49 12.87
N THR A 117 -11.64 -2.79 13.87
CA THR A 117 -12.43 -2.42 15.06
C THR A 117 -13.24 -1.14 14.88
N SER A 118 -12.98 -0.35 13.83
CA SER A 118 -13.72 0.89 13.56
C SER A 118 -15.03 0.66 12.79
N THR A 119 -15.99 1.55 13.02
CA THR A 119 -17.25 1.56 12.26
C THR A 119 -17.04 1.91 10.79
N SER A 120 -16.06 2.76 10.48
CA SER A 120 -15.79 3.20 9.11
C SER A 120 -15.04 2.15 8.30
N GLY A 121 -14.27 1.26 8.94
CA GLY A 121 -13.40 0.33 8.22
C GLY A 121 -12.24 1.02 7.50
N LEU A 122 -11.90 2.25 7.90
CA LEU A 122 -10.83 3.07 7.33
C LEU A 122 -9.80 3.38 8.40
N ALA A 123 -8.54 3.10 8.11
CA ALA A 123 -7.42 3.53 8.96
C ALA A 123 -6.19 3.87 8.11
N ARG A 124 -5.29 4.68 8.66
CA ARG A 124 -3.99 4.98 8.05
C ARG A 124 -2.92 5.09 9.12
N ALA A 125 -1.70 4.68 8.78
CA ALA A 125 -0.54 4.96 9.62
C ALA A 125 -0.27 6.46 9.71
N VAL A 126 0.25 6.87 10.86
CA VAL A 126 0.76 8.21 11.15
C VAL A 126 2.10 8.07 11.88
N PHE A 127 3.09 8.88 11.50
CA PHE A 127 4.44 8.84 12.07
C PHE A 127 4.85 10.23 12.53
N GLY A 128 4.75 10.47 13.84
CA GLY A 128 5.00 11.79 14.43
C GLY A 128 4.05 12.85 13.87
N GLY A 129 2.76 12.52 13.74
CA GLY A 129 1.74 13.41 13.18
C GLY A 129 1.71 13.51 11.65
N ARG A 130 2.64 12.87 10.93
CA ARG A 130 2.66 12.83 9.46
C ARG A 130 1.88 11.60 8.95
N PRO A 131 0.82 11.76 8.14
CA PRO A 131 0.14 10.63 7.52
C PRO A 131 1.08 9.85 6.59
N GLY A 132 1.00 8.52 6.63
CA GLY A 132 1.82 7.63 5.80
C GLY A 132 1.14 6.31 5.47
N HIS A 133 1.94 5.34 5.02
CA HIS A 133 1.53 3.99 4.70
C HIS A 133 1.82 3.01 5.86
N PRO A 134 1.05 1.92 5.99
CA PRO A 134 -0.04 1.50 5.10
C PRO A 134 -1.35 2.25 5.35
N VAL A 135 -2.23 2.19 4.36
CA VAL A 135 -3.62 2.61 4.43
C VAL A 135 -4.51 1.37 4.35
N VAL A 136 -5.51 1.27 5.21
CA VAL A 136 -6.47 0.17 5.21
C VAL A 136 -7.85 0.68 4.80
N ILE A 137 -8.44 0.03 3.80
CA ILE A 137 -9.71 0.44 3.19
C ILE A 137 -10.66 -0.76 3.11
N ALA A 138 -11.79 -0.67 3.81
CA ALA A 138 -12.82 -1.69 3.72
C ALA A 138 -13.49 -1.75 2.33
N GLY A 139 -13.90 -2.95 1.93
CA GLY A 139 -14.49 -3.29 0.62
C GLY A 139 -15.59 -2.35 0.15
N ARG A 140 -16.48 -1.95 1.06
CA ARG A 140 -17.59 -1.04 0.79
C ARG A 140 -17.18 0.33 0.24
N HIS A 141 -15.92 0.74 0.42
CA HIS A 141 -15.41 2.03 -0.03
C HIS A 141 -14.68 1.97 -1.38
N TRP A 142 -14.32 0.79 -1.87
CA TRP A 142 -13.53 0.67 -3.11
C TRP A 142 -14.23 1.28 -4.34
N PRO A 143 -15.56 1.12 -4.56
CA PRO A 143 -16.24 1.77 -5.69
C PRO A 143 -16.12 3.30 -5.63
N ALA A 144 -16.49 3.90 -4.50
CA ALA A 144 -16.45 5.35 -4.30
C ALA A 144 -15.02 5.92 -4.39
N LEU A 145 -14.02 5.18 -3.88
CA LEU A 145 -12.62 5.55 -4.04
C LEU A 145 -12.23 5.53 -5.53
N THR A 146 -12.57 4.46 -6.25
CA THR A 146 -12.19 4.26 -7.65
C THR A 146 -12.78 5.34 -8.59
N GLU A 147 -13.97 5.85 -8.28
CA GLU A 147 -14.59 6.97 -9.01
C GLU A 147 -13.82 8.29 -8.89
N GLN A 148 -13.03 8.47 -7.82
CA GLN A 148 -12.25 9.68 -7.58
C GLN A 148 -10.80 9.59 -8.06
N LEU A 149 -10.36 8.43 -8.56
CA LEU A 149 -8.99 8.20 -9.01
C LEU A 149 -8.79 8.73 -10.43
N ASP A 150 -7.94 9.73 -10.57
CA ASP A 150 -7.51 10.32 -11.84
C ASP A 150 -6.05 10.80 -11.77
N GLY A 151 -5.30 10.67 -12.86
CA GLY A 151 -3.90 11.10 -12.95
C GLY A 151 -3.01 10.57 -11.81
N ASP A 152 -2.28 11.48 -11.16
CA ASP A 152 -1.41 11.18 -10.02
C ASP A 152 -2.11 11.18 -8.65
N VAL A 153 -3.45 11.15 -8.63
CA VAL A 153 -4.23 11.10 -7.39
C VAL A 153 -4.35 9.66 -6.88
N GLY A 154 -3.79 9.40 -5.69
CA GLY A 154 -4.01 8.18 -4.92
C GLY A 154 -5.17 8.31 -3.93
N ALA A 155 -5.23 7.43 -2.92
CA ALA A 155 -6.29 7.46 -1.91
C ALA A 155 -6.27 8.69 -0.96
N GLY A 156 -5.21 9.51 -1.01
CA GLY A 156 -4.99 10.64 -0.10
C GLY A 156 -6.18 11.62 -0.01
N PRO A 157 -6.66 12.20 -1.13
CA PRO A 157 -7.83 13.08 -1.10
C PRO A 157 -9.11 12.42 -0.58
N PHE A 158 -9.38 11.17 -0.99
CA PHE A 158 -10.53 10.39 -0.50
C PHE A 158 -10.52 10.28 1.03
N LEU A 159 -9.36 10.00 1.63
CA LEU A 159 -9.21 9.91 3.08
C LEU A 159 -9.30 11.28 3.78
N ARG A 160 -8.76 12.34 3.17
CA ARG A 160 -8.79 13.69 3.75
C ARG A 160 -10.19 14.32 3.77
N ALA A 161 -11.06 13.91 2.85
CA ALA A 161 -12.43 14.39 2.78
C ALA A 161 -13.35 13.77 3.86
N ARG A 162 -12.80 12.95 4.76
CA ARG A 162 -13.55 12.15 5.73
C ARG A 162 -13.05 12.44 7.15
N ASP A 163 -14.00 12.48 8.08
CA ASP A 163 -13.76 12.64 9.52
C ASP A 163 -13.74 11.30 10.28
N ASP A 164 -14.10 10.20 9.61
CA ASP A 164 -14.21 8.86 10.18
C ASP A 164 -12.99 7.94 9.91
N VAL A 165 -11.90 8.49 9.36
CA VAL A 165 -10.65 7.75 9.13
C VAL A 165 -9.84 7.68 10.43
N ILE A 166 -9.52 6.46 10.88
CA ILE A 166 -8.71 6.27 12.07
C ILE A 166 -7.24 6.58 11.76
N ALA A 167 -6.69 7.60 12.41
CA ALA A 167 -5.26 7.89 12.41
C ALA A 167 -4.55 7.02 13.45
N VAL A 168 -3.61 6.18 13.01
CA VAL A 168 -2.92 5.20 13.87
C VAL A 168 -1.46 5.60 14.01
N GLU A 169 -1.09 6.13 15.18
CA GLU A 169 0.30 6.50 15.45
C GLU A 169 1.20 5.27 15.54
N CYS A 170 2.29 5.28 14.76
CA CYS A 170 3.23 4.18 14.57
C CYS A 170 4.69 4.65 14.66
N GLY A 171 4.95 5.89 15.11
CA GLY A 171 6.30 6.44 15.25
C GLY A 171 7.19 5.69 16.27
N ASP A 172 6.60 4.84 17.12
CA ASP A 172 7.32 3.91 18.00
C ASP A 172 7.85 2.66 17.27
N LEU A 173 7.35 2.37 16.06
CA LEU A 173 7.69 1.17 15.30
C LEU A 173 8.55 1.44 14.08
N ALA A 174 8.31 2.56 13.39
CA ALA A 174 9.04 2.93 12.18
C ALA A 174 9.05 4.45 12.01
N THR A 175 9.91 4.95 11.12
CA THR A 175 9.93 6.37 10.73
C THR A 175 8.87 6.68 9.67
N GLY A 176 8.51 5.69 8.84
CA GLY A 176 7.59 5.83 7.73
C GLY A 176 8.07 6.87 6.71
N ALA A 177 9.38 6.95 6.52
CA ALA A 177 10.00 7.93 5.63
C ALA A 177 10.15 7.36 4.21
N ASP A 178 9.52 8.03 3.25
CA ASP A 178 9.62 7.69 1.83
C ASP A 178 11.05 8.03 1.31
N ILE A 179 11.71 7.06 0.68
CA ILE A 179 13.02 7.27 0.06
C ILE A 179 12.81 7.64 -1.42
N ASP A 180 12.82 8.94 -1.71
CA ASP A 180 12.50 9.52 -3.04
C ASP A 180 13.71 9.86 -3.91
N VAL A 181 14.89 9.94 -3.31
CA VAL A 181 16.16 10.22 -3.99
C VAL A 181 17.18 9.15 -3.62
N PRO A 182 18.13 8.80 -4.51
CA PRO A 182 19.21 7.89 -4.17
C PRO A 182 19.92 8.39 -2.91
N GLN A 183 19.99 7.54 -1.89
CA GLN A 183 20.88 7.80 -0.77
C GLN A 183 22.30 7.73 -1.34
N ARG A 184 23.05 8.83 -1.23
CA ARG A 184 24.45 8.82 -1.60
C ARG A 184 25.14 7.85 -0.65
N GLU A 185 25.81 6.84 -1.19
CA GLU A 185 26.77 6.04 -0.41
C GLU A 185 27.80 7.02 0.18
N ALA A 186 27.96 6.95 1.49
CA ALA A 186 28.94 7.73 2.24
C ALA A 186 30.31 7.02 2.23
#